data_AF-A0A2M9KXJ9-F1
#
_entry.id   AF-A0A2M9KXJ9-F1
#
_cell.length_a   1.000
_cell.length_b   1.000
_cell.length_c   1.000
_cell.angle_alpha   90.00
_cell.angle_beta   90.00
_cell.angle_gamma   90.00
#
_symmetry.space_group_name_H-M   'P 1'
#
loop_
_entity.id
_entity.type
_entity.pdbx_description
1 polymer ?
#
loop_
_entity_poly.entity_id
_entity_poly.type
_entity_poly.pdbx_seq_one_letter_code
_entity_poly.pdbx_strand_id
1 'polypeptide(L)'
;MFRLDDEKLIGQARDILAGVETSKVHVQGRVVPEKSDHNPDRNVHLDPGGSTFFDQADEDCDASAHYVAVQLDRVGEQGFLPDGIWAPARSKITRELDT
;
A
#
# COMPACT_ATOMS: atom_id res chain seq x y z
N MET A 1 7.18 2.17 0.31
CA MET A 1 7.53 1.52 -0.96
C MET A 1 6.78 0.21 -1.01
N PHE A 2 6.30 -0.18 -2.18
CA PHE A 2 5.54 -1.41 -2.41
C PHE A 2 5.97 -1.99 -3.76
N ARG A 3 5.70 -3.28 -3.99
CA ARG A 3 5.97 -3.96 -5.25
C ARG A 3 4.65 -4.32 -5.92
N LEU A 4 4.64 -4.29 -7.25
CA LEU A 4 3.54 -4.78 -8.08
C LEU A 4 4.09 -5.86 -8.99
N ASP A 5 3.42 -7.01 -9.02
CA ASP A 5 3.81 -8.13 -9.87
C ASP A 5 2.83 -8.31 -11.07
N ASP A 6 1.70 -7.59 -11.08
CA ASP A 6 0.69 -7.61 -12.16
C ASP A 6 0.95 -6.51 -13.20
N GLU A 7 1.10 -6.90 -14.47
CA GLU A 7 1.39 -5.98 -15.59
C GLU A 7 0.34 -4.87 -15.78
N LYS A 8 -0.94 -5.15 -15.50
CA LYS A 8 -2.01 -4.16 -15.61
C LYS A 8 -1.90 -3.12 -14.50
N LEU A 9 -1.60 -3.55 -13.28
CA LEU A 9 -1.38 -2.64 -12.16
C LEU A 9 -0.11 -1.82 -12.37
N ILE A 10 0.97 -2.41 -12.91
CA ILE A 10 2.17 -1.66 -13.30
C ILE A 10 1.81 -0.60 -14.35
N GLY A 11 0.99 -0.95 -15.36
CA GLY A 11 0.47 0.00 -16.34
C GLY A 11 -0.29 1.16 -15.68
N GLN A 12 -1.23 0.86 -14.78
CA GLN A 12 -1.97 1.89 -14.05
C GLN A 12 -1.04 2.77 -13.19
N ALA A 13 -0.04 2.21 -12.53
CA ALA A 13 0.94 2.97 -11.76
C ALA A 13 1.69 3.99 -12.62
N ARG A 14 2.04 3.60 -13.86
CA ARG A 14 2.66 4.48 -14.85
C ARG A 14 1.70 5.55 -15.35
N ASP A 15 0.44 5.22 -15.57
CA ASP A 15 -0.61 6.19 -15.94
C ASP A 15 -0.82 7.23 -14.83
N ILE A 16 -0.78 6.82 -13.55
CA ILE A 16 -0.82 7.73 -12.39
C ILE A 16 0.38 8.67 -12.42
N LEU A 17 1.59 8.15 -12.65
CA LEU A 17 2.82 8.95 -12.75
C LEU A 17 2.79 9.95 -13.92
N ALA A 18 2.17 9.56 -15.04
CA ALA A 18 1.98 10.41 -16.21
C ALA A 18 0.83 11.43 -16.06
N GLY A 19 0.01 11.31 -15.01
CA GLY A 19 -1.18 12.15 -14.78
C GLY A 19 -2.37 11.80 -15.68
N VAL A 20 -2.36 10.61 -16.30
CA VAL A 20 -3.47 10.09 -17.13
C VAL A 20 -4.57 9.52 -16.23
N GLU A 21 -4.20 8.67 -15.26
CA GLU A 21 -5.12 8.16 -14.24
C GLU A 21 -5.16 9.13 -13.05
N THR A 22 -6.35 9.61 -12.70
CA THR A 22 -6.54 10.64 -11.66
C THR A 22 -7.63 10.30 -10.63
N SER A 23 -8.36 9.19 -10.80
CA SER A 23 -9.36 8.71 -9.86
C SER A 23 -8.77 7.66 -8.93
N LYS A 24 -8.30 6.52 -9.46
CA LYS A 24 -7.76 5.43 -8.64
C LYS A 24 -6.25 5.55 -8.51
N VAL A 25 -5.82 6.44 -7.61
CA VAL A 25 -4.41 6.85 -7.47
C VAL A 25 -3.73 6.39 -6.18
N HIS A 26 -4.51 5.94 -5.20
CA HIS A 26 -4.00 5.54 -3.88
C HIS A 26 -3.80 4.03 -3.83
N VAL A 27 -2.74 3.57 -3.16
CA VAL A 27 -2.43 2.13 -3.04
C VAL A 27 -3.04 1.55 -1.78
N GLN A 28 -3.67 0.38 -1.90
CA GLN A 28 -4.10 -0.44 -0.77
C GLN A 28 -3.63 -1.88 -0.93
N GLY A 29 -3.62 -2.63 0.16
CA GLY A 29 -3.37 -4.07 0.13
C GLY A 29 -3.33 -4.67 1.53
N ARG A 30 -3.03 -5.97 1.61
CA ARG A 30 -2.82 -6.66 2.87
C ARG A 30 -1.45 -6.32 3.45
N VAL A 31 -1.39 -6.06 4.75
CA VAL A 31 -0.15 -5.84 5.48
C VAL A 31 0.61 -7.15 5.68
N VAL A 32 1.91 -7.12 5.38
CA VAL A 32 2.85 -8.20 5.67
C VAL A 32 3.85 -7.69 6.72
N PRO A 33 3.87 -8.26 7.94
CA PRO A 33 4.67 -7.78 9.07
C PRO A 33 6.12 -8.28 9.00
N GLU A 34 6.74 -8.17 7.84
CA GLU A 34 8.10 -8.62 7.58
C GLU A 34 8.87 -7.53 6.84
N LYS A 35 10.21 -7.57 6.99
CA LYS A 35 11.08 -6.79 6.11
C LYS A 35 10.96 -7.35 4.69
N SER A 36 10.90 -6.47 3.71
CA SER A 36 11.06 -6.86 2.32
C SER A 36 12.43 -6.44 1.80
N ASP A 37 12.98 -7.21 0.86
CA ASP A 37 14.25 -6.86 0.21
C ASP A 37 14.19 -5.50 -0.49
N HIS A 38 13.00 -5.14 -0.98
CA HIS A 38 12.77 -3.84 -1.60
C HIS A 38 12.61 -2.71 -0.59
N ASN A 39 12.39 -2.95 0.71
CA ASN A 39 12.19 -1.91 1.74
C ASN A 39 12.82 -2.30 3.09
N PRO A 40 14.16 -2.45 3.18
CA PRO A 40 14.84 -3.09 4.31
C PRO A 40 14.77 -2.28 5.63
N ASP A 41 14.51 -0.98 5.55
CA ASP A 41 14.39 -0.06 6.69
C ASP A 41 13.02 -0.12 7.38
N ARG A 42 12.07 -0.86 6.80
CA ARG A 42 10.70 -1.00 7.32
C ARG A 42 10.42 -2.47 7.59
N ASN A 43 9.93 -2.78 8.78
CA ASN A 43 9.49 -4.12 9.16
C ASN A 43 8.05 -4.42 8.67
N VAL A 44 7.59 -3.71 7.64
CA VAL A 44 6.24 -3.83 7.13
C VAL A 44 6.17 -3.42 5.67
N HIS A 45 5.42 -4.17 4.88
CA HIS A 45 5.11 -3.86 3.48
C HIS A 45 3.70 -4.33 3.11
N LEU A 46 3.21 -3.91 1.94
CA LEU A 46 1.98 -4.47 1.36
C LEU A 46 2.32 -5.74 0.59
N ASP A 47 1.46 -6.74 0.67
CA ASP A 47 1.53 -7.96 -0.13
C ASP A 47 1.57 -7.59 -1.64
N PRO A 48 2.66 -7.90 -2.35
CA PRO A 48 2.78 -7.59 -3.78
C PRO A 48 1.71 -8.24 -4.65
N GLY A 49 1.20 -9.42 -4.26
CA GLY A 49 0.18 -10.16 -5.00
C GLY A 49 -1.25 -9.67 -4.75
N GLY A 50 -1.46 -8.89 -3.69
CA GLY A 50 -2.77 -8.40 -3.26
C GLY A 50 -2.93 -6.88 -3.30
N SER A 51 -1.93 -6.15 -3.77
CA SER A 51 -1.97 -4.68 -3.84
C SER A 51 -2.84 -4.22 -5.00
N THR A 52 -3.59 -3.13 -4.81
CA THR A 52 -4.44 -2.51 -5.86
C THR A 52 -4.56 -1.00 -5.66
N PHE A 53 -5.21 -0.32 -6.61
CA PHE A 53 -5.45 1.12 -6.56
C PHE A 53 -6.90 1.48 -6.27
N PHE A 54 -7.09 2.55 -5.51
CA PHE A 54 -8.39 3.05 -5.09
C PHE A 54 -8.47 4.59 -5.11
N ASP A 55 -9.70 5.10 -5.02
CA ASP A 55 -10.00 6.54 -5.02
C ASP A 55 -10.19 7.08 -3.59
N GLN A 56 -11.16 6.55 -2.84
CA GLN A 56 -11.42 6.93 -1.45
C GLN A 56 -11.22 5.72 -0.52
N ALA A 57 -10.59 5.95 0.64
CA ALA A 57 -10.35 4.91 1.63
C ALA A 57 -11.58 4.79 2.54
N ASP A 58 -11.86 3.57 3.01
CA ASP A 58 -12.75 3.36 4.13
C ASP A 58 -12.06 3.81 5.43
N GLU A 59 -12.84 4.26 6.42
CA GLU A 59 -12.30 4.85 7.66
C GLU A 59 -11.45 3.86 8.47
N ASP A 60 -11.77 2.57 8.39
CA ASP A 60 -11.14 1.52 9.19
C ASP A 60 -9.77 1.07 8.66
N CYS A 61 -9.43 1.42 7.42
CA CYS A 61 -8.19 0.99 6.76
C CYS A 61 -7.19 2.14 6.50
N ASP A 62 -7.55 3.40 6.79
CA ASP A 62 -6.63 4.55 6.69
C ASP A 62 -5.79 4.71 7.97
N ALA A 63 -4.49 4.46 7.84
CA ALA A 63 -3.51 4.68 8.90
C ALA A 63 -2.19 5.17 8.32
N SER A 64 -1.44 5.96 9.10
CA SER A 64 -0.09 6.35 8.70
C SER A 64 0.87 5.16 8.75
N ALA A 65 1.83 5.10 7.82
CA ALA A 65 2.84 4.03 7.80
C ALA A 65 3.64 3.91 9.10
N HIS A 66 3.84 5.02 9.81
CA HIS A 66 4.49 5.00 11.13
C HIS A 66 3.61 4.32 12.17
N TYR A 67 2.31 4.64 12.19
CA TYR A 67 1.37 4.04 13.15
C TYR A 67 1.20 2.54 12.92
N VAL A 68 1.11 2.10 11.65
CA VAL A 68 1.11 0.66 11.30
C VAL A 68 2.38 -0.03 11.77
N ALA A 69 3.56 0.58 11.57
CA ALA A 69 4.82 -0.02 12.01
C ALA A 69 4.95 -0.13 13.54
N VAL A 70 4.33 0.78 14.30
CA VAL A 70 4.34 0.78 15.77
C VAL A 70 3.25 -0.12 16.37
N GLN A 71 2.18 -0.41 15.63
CA GLN A 71 1.05 -1.25 16.06
C GLN A 71 0.97 -2.54 15.23
N LEU A 72 2.11 -3.02 14.76
CA LEU A 72 2.19 -4.14 13.82
C LEU A 72 1.59 -5.44 14.40
N ASP A 73 1.74 -5.63 15.70
CA ASP A 73 1.19 -6.73 16.50
C ASP A 73 -0.33 -6.72 16.57
N ARG A 74 -0.96 -5.57 16.35
CA ARG A 74 -2.40 -5.36 16.42
C ARG A 74 -3.09 -5.36 15.07
N VAL A 75 -2.35 -5.46 13.98
CA VAL A 75 -2.91 -5.49 12.62
C VAL A 75 -3.84 -6.71 12.48
N GLY A 76 -5.08 -6.47 12.03
CA GLY A 76 -6.10 -7.51 11.91
C GLY A 76 -6.99 -7.64 13.15
N GLU A 77 -6.69 -6.93 14.24
CA GLU A 77 -7.64 -6.77 15.35
C GLU A 77 -8.83 -5.90 14.90
N GLN A 78 -10.00 -6.13 15.48
CA GLN A 78 -11.22 -5.37 15.15
C GLN A 78 -11.04 -3.85 15.31
N GLY A 79 -10.14 -3.41 16.20
CA GLY A 79 -9.87 -1.99 16.43
C GLY A 79 -8.69 -1.42 15.64
N PHE A 80 -8.02 -2.22 14.80
CA PHE A 80 -6.88 -1.73 14.01
C PHE A 80 -6.66 -2.55 12.73
N LEU A 81 -6.98 -1.93 11.58
CA LEU A 81 -6.89 -2.55 10.26
C LEU A 81 -7.57 -3.94 10.25
N PRO A 82 -8.90 -4.00 10.43
CA PRO A 82 -9.63 -5.26 10.36
C PRO A 82 -9.29 -5.98 9.04
N ASP A 83 -9.19 -7.30 9.10
CA ASP A 83 -8.74 -8.16 7.99
C ASP A 83 -7.30 -7.93 7.49
N GLY A 84 -6.54 -7.06 8.18
CA GLY A 84 -5.16 -6.70 7.83
C GLY A 84 -5.05 -5.86 6.57
N ILE A 85 -6.13 -5.20 6.14
CA ILE A 85 -6.14 -4.33 4.96
C ILE A 85 -5.68 -2.94 5.36
N TRP A 86 -4.72 -2.41 4.61
CA TRP A 86 -4.21 -1.06 4.77
C TRP A 86 -4.41 -0.26 3.49
N ALA A 87 -5.15 0.85 3.59
CA ALA A 87 -5.45 1.76 2.50
C ALA A 87 -5.10 3.20 2.92
N PRO A 88 -3.81 3.58 2.92
CA PRO A 88 -3.39 4.93 3.28
C PRO A 88 -3.98 5.97 2.31
N ALA A 89 -4.98 6.73 2.76
CA ALA A 89 -5.71 7.70 1.93
C ALA A 89 -4.84 8.85 1.43
N ARG A 90 -3.69 9.06 2.08
CA ARG A 90 -2.70 10.09 1.70
C ARG A 90 -1.53 9.53 0.89
N SER A 91 -1.59 8.27 0.46
CA SER A 91 -0.54 7.66 -0.34
C SER A 91 -0.38 8.39 -1.68
N LYS A 92 0.86 8.45 -2.18
CA LYS A 92 1.19 9.05 -3.46
C LYS A 92 2.28 8.23 -4.15
N ILE A 93 2.06 7.93 -5.43
CA ILE A 93 3.09 7.39 -6.31
C ILE A 93 3.92 8.57 -6.81
N THR A 94 5.24 8.48 -6.67
CA THR A 94 6.15 9.59 -7.02
C THR A 94 7.23 9.19 -8.00
N ARG A 95 7.54 7.89 -8.09
CA ARG A 95 8.47 7.31 -9.06
C ARG A 95 8.33 5.79 -9.09
N GLU A 96 8.73 5.20 -10.20
CA GLU A 96 9.02 3.77 -10.35
C GLU A 96 10.51 3.53 -10.02
N LEU A 97 10.85 2.34 -9.52
CA LEU A 97 12.22 1.92 -9.22
C LEU A 97 12.49 0.62 -9.97
N ASP A 98 13.47 0.63 -10.87
CA ASP A 98 13.96 -0.58 -11.53
C ASP A 98 14.84 -1.35 -10.53
N THR A 99 14.44 -2.56 -10.16
CA THR A 99 15.23 -3.45 -9.29
C THR A 99 15.39 -4.81 -9.95
#